data_AF-A0A821WRV0-F1
#
_entry.id   AF-A0A821WRV0-F1
#
_cell.length_a   1.000
_cell.length_b   1.000
_cell.length_c   1.000
_cell.angle_alpha   90.00
_cell.angle_beta   90.00
_cell.angle_gamma   90.00
#
_symmetry.space_group_name_H-M   'P 1'
#
loop_
_entity.id
_entity.type
_entity.pdbx_description
1 polymer ?
#
loop_
_entity_poly.entity_id
_entity_poly.type
_entity_poly.pdbx_seq_one_letter_code
_entity_poly.pdbx_strand_id
1 'polypeptide(L)'
;PKFIDFIFFISSVRLLSKEQIKNHINNLINLQRSYPDLIRGYDMVGEEDQGHTILFHSDSLMNAFNHSKTSNGSFDLFFHAGETNWSEDHPLSNYGDSVSAFENIYDALVLRTRRIGHGLSLAKRPDMFEYIRERQVAIE
;
A
#
# COMPACT_ATOMS: atom_id res chain seq x y z
N PRO A 1 26.07 4.47 -23.22
CA PRO A 1 24.61 4.31 -22.97
C PRO A 1 24.22 4.95 -21.63
N LYS A 2 23.06 5.65 -21.53
CA LYS A 2 22.58 6.29 -20.28
C LYS A 2 21.24 5.70 -19.79
N PHE A 3 21.16 4.38 -19.73
CA PHE A 3 20.22 3.70 -18.86
C PHE A 3 20.88 3.59 -17.47
N ILE A 4 20.15 3.92 -16.40
CA ILE A 4 20.68 3.81 -15.04
C ILE A 4 20.44 2.38 -14.54
N ASP A 5 19.18 2.05 -14.25
CA ASP A 5 18.76 0.73 -13.75
C ASP A 5 17.22 0.58 -13.78
N PHE A 6 16.72 -0.58 -13.32
CA PHE A 6 15.32 -0.83 -13.00
C PHE A 6 15.18 -1.66 -11.72
N ILE A 7 14.05 -1.49 -11.05
CA ILE A 7 13.67 -2.25 -9.85
C ILE A 7 12.20 -2.65 -9.95
N PHE A 8 11.78 -3.61 -9.13
CA PHE A 8 10.40 -4.05 -9.06
C PHE A 8 9.81 -3.85 -7.68
N PHE A 9 8.53 -3.46 -7.68
CA PHE A 9 7.62 -3.58 -6.55
C PHE A 9 6.64 -4.68 -6.90
N ILE A 10 6.46 -5.64 -6.01
CA ILE A 10 5.57 -6.77 -6.26
C ILE A 10 4.22 -6.46 -5.65
N SER A 11 3.16 -6.57 -6.45
CA SER A 11 1.80 -6.25 -6.02
C SER A 11 0.94 -7.49 -5.88
N SER A 12 -0.03 -7.44 -4.97
CA SER A 12 -1.19 -8.35 -5.01
C SER A 12 -2.46 -7.59 -5.36
N VAL A 13 -3.41 -8.30 -5.96
CA VAL A 13 -4.76 -7.77 -6.20
C VAL A 13 -5.55 -7.79 -4.89
N ARG A 14 -6.16 -6.68 -4.52
CA ARG A 14 -6.93 -6.50 -3.28
C ARG A 14 -8.24 -7.31 -3.18
N LEU A 15 -8.60 -8.07 -4.21
CA LEU A 15 -9.76 -8.97 -4.19
C LEU A 15 -9.42 -10.34 -3.58
N LEU A 16 -8.14 -10.60 -3.32
CA LEU A 16 -7.67 -11.88 -2.79
C LEU A 16 -8.01 -12.01 -1.30
N SER A 17 -8.14 -13.25 -0.84
CA SER A 17 -8.40 -13.53 0.57
C SER A 17 -7.20 -13.15 1.46
N LYS A 18 -7.44 -13.00 2.77
CA LYS A 18 -6.36 -12.75 3.74
C LYS A 18 -5.26 -13.80 3.69
N GLU A 19 -5.62 -15.07 3.49
CA GLU A 19 -4.65 -16.17 3.39
C GLU A 19 -3.79 -16.04 2.13
N GLN A 20 -4.39 -15.68 0.99
CA GLN A 20 -3.66 -15.48 -0.25
C GLN A 20 -2.67 -14.31 -0.15
N ILE A 21 -3.11 -13.16 0.38
CA ILE A 21 -2.23 -12.00 0.62
C ILE A 21 -1.10 -12.36 1.59
N LYS A 22 -1.39 -13.07 2.68
CA LYS A 22 -0.38 -13.55 3.63
C LYS A 22 0.69 -14.40 2.93
N ASN A 23 0.27 -15.34 2.09
CA ASN A 23 1.17 -16.20 1.33
C ASN A 23 2.01 -15.40 0.32
N HIS A 24 1.40 -14.44 -0.37
CA HIS A 24 2.11 -13.56 -1.30
C HIS A 24 3.17 -12.72 -0.60
N ILE A 25 2.87 -12.13 0.57
CA ILE A 25 3.83 -11.34 1.34
C ILE A 25 5.00 -12.21 1.83
N ASN A 26 4.72 -13.42 2.32
CA ASN A 26 5.78 -14.35 2.73
C ASN A 26 6.69 -14.73 1.54
N ASN A 27 6.10 -15.01 0.39
CA ASN A 27 6.85 -15.31 -0.83
C ASN A 27 7.66 -14.12 -1.31
N LEU A 28 7.09 -12.91 -1.27
CA LEU A 28 7.78 -11.67 -1.60
C LEU A 28 8.99 -11.43 -0.69
N ILE A 29 8.84 -11.60 0.62
CA ILE A 29 9.97 -11.44 1.56
C ILE A 29 11.11 -12.41 1.20
N ASN A 30 10.79 -13.66 0.87
CA ASN A 30 11.79 -14.63 0.44
C ASN A 30 12.42 -14.28 -0.93
N LEU A 31 11.61 -13.75 -1.84
CA LEU A 31 12.08 -13.29 -3.14
C LEU A 31 13.01 -12.08 -2.99
N GLN A 32 12.65 -11.12 -2.14
CA GLN A 32 13.48 -9.95 -1.87
C GLN A 32 14.80 -10.33 -1.20
N ARG A 33 14.81 -11.32 -0.30
CA ARG A 33 16.07 -11.85 0.26
C ARG A 33 16.97 -12.47 -0.80
N SER A 34 16.37 -13.11 -1.82
CA SER A 34 17.11 -13.71 -2.93
C SER A 34 17.60 -12.67 -3.94
N TYR A 35 16.88 -11.56 -4.10
CA TYR A 35 17.13 -10.52 -5.10
C TYR A 35 17.00 -9.10 -4.52
N PRO A 36 17.80 -8.73 -3.50
CA PRO A 36 17.59 -7.50 -2.72
C PRO A 36 17.83 -6.21 -3.52
N ASP A 37 18.64 -6.27 -4.57
CA ASP A 37 18.89 -5.11 -5.42
C ASP A 37 17.75 -4.86 -6.41
N LEU A 38 17.03 -5.92 -6.79
CA LEU A 38 16.02 -5.90 -7.84
C LEU A 38 14.59 -5.77 -7.29
N ILE A 39 14.27 -6.45 -6.18
CA ILE A 39 12.94 -6.40 -5.57
C ILE A 39 12.97 -5.46 -4.37
N ARG A 40 12.24 -4.35 -4.45
CA ARG A 40 12.35 -3.24 -3.48
C ARG A 40 11.12 -3.00 -2.63
N GLY A 41 10.05 -3.77 -2.80
CA GLY A 41 8.87 -3.53 -1.98
C GLY A 41 7.60 -4.22 -2.41
N TYR A 42 6.53 -3.78 -1.75
CA TYR A 42 5.17 -4.28 -1.94
C TYR A 42 4.18 -3.14 -2.22
N ASP A 43 3.13 -3.48 -2.97
CA ASP A 43 1.96 -2.67 -3.24
C ASP A 43 0.68 -3.54 -3.26
N MET A 44 -0.49 -2.92 -3.12
CA MET A 44 -1.78 -3.55 -3.21
C MET A 44 -2.66 -2.85 -4.25
N VAL A 45 -2.90 -3.52 -5.37
CA VAL A 45 -3.53 -2.97 -6.58
C VAL A 45 -4.95 -3.50 -6.80
N GLY A 46 -5.64 -2.97 -7.80
CA GLY A 46 -7.01 -3.34 -8.18
C GLY A 46 -8.04 -2.31 -7.71
N GLU A 47 -9.28 -2.46 -8.19
CA GLU A 47 -10.38 -1.50 -7.97
C GLU A 47 -10.61 -1.20 -6.49
N GLU A 48 -10.32 0.04 -6.08
CA GLU A 48 -10.25 0.42 -4.67
C GLU A 48 -11.61 0.38 -3.97
N ASP A 49 -12.64 0.91 -4.63
CA ASP A 49 -13.99 1.06 -4.09
C ASP A 49 -14.72 -0.28 -3.91
N GLN A 50 -14.44 -1.26 -4.77
CA GLN A 50 -15.15 -2.53 -4.79
C GLN A 50 -14.35 -3.68 -4.16
N GLY A 51 -13.03 -3.52 -4.00
CA GLY A 51 -12.15 -4.50 -3.39
C GLY A 51 -11.92 -4.32 -1.89
N HIS A 52 -11.03 -5.14 -1.31
CA HIS A 52 -10.68 -5.00 0.10
C HIS A 52 -9.80 -3.77 0.36
N THR A 53 -10.00 -3.20 1.53
CA THR A 53 -9.22 -2.10 2.11
C THR A 53 -7.87 -2.58 2.63
N ILE A 54 -6.96 -1.63 2.84
CA ILE A 54 -5.68 -1.87 3.53
C ILE A 54 -5.96 -2.40 4.94
N LEU A 55 -6.94 -1.83 5.65
CA LEU A 55 -7.34 -2.28 6.97
C LEU A 55 -7.75 -3.76 7.00
N PHE A 56 -8.50 -4.24 6.01
CA PHE A 56 -8.92 -5.65 5.95
C PHE A 56 -7.73 -6.62 5.92
N HIS A 57 -6.65 -6.23 5.22
CA HIS A 57 -5.40 -7.01 5.13
C HIS A 57 -4.34 -6.63 6.18
N SER A 58 -4.67 -5.78 7.16
CA SER A 58 -3.73 -5.22 8.15
C SER A 58 -2.81 -6.25 8.80
N ASP A 59 -3.31 -7.42 9.22
CA ASP A 59 -2.49 -8.48 9.81
C ASP A 59 -1.33 -8.91 8.90
N SER A 60 -1.61 -9.08 7.61
CA SER A 60 -0.62 -9.52 6.62
C SER A 60 0.30 -8.38 6.23
N LEU A 61 -0.24 -7.17 6.08
CA LEU A 61 0.54 -5.97 5.75
C LEU A 61 1.46 -5.54 6.90
N MET A 62 1.08 -5.81 8.15
CA MET A 62 1.93 -5.60 9.32
C MET A 62 3.21 -6.45 9.27
N ASN A 63 3.15 -7.66 8.68
CA ASN A 63 4.34 -8.47 8.44
C ASN A 63 5.29 -7.79 7.43
N ALA A 64 4.76 -7.29 6.31
CA ALA A 64 5.56 -6.56 5.32
C ALA A 64 6.15 -5.27 5.91
N PHE A 65 5.39 -4.54 6.73
CA PHE A 65 5.86 -3.38 7.47
C PHE A 65 6.96 -3.71 8.51
N ASN A 66 6.84 -4.84 9.21
CA ASN A 66 7.87 -5.27 10.13
C ASN A 66 9.16 -5.64 9.38
N HIS A 67 9.03 -6.31 8.23
CA HIS A 67 10.17 -6.60 7.37
C HIS A 67 10.84 -5.31 6.85
N SER A 68 10.07 -4.31 6.41
CA SER A 68 10.63 -3.04 5.91
C SER A 68 11.51 -2.37 6.96
N LYS A 69 11.09 -2.34 8.23
CA LYS A 69 11.87 -1.80 9.36
C LYS A 69 13.20 -2.50 9.59
N THR A 70 13.29 -3.80 9.27
CA THR A 70 14.51 -4.61 9.46
C THR A 70 15.35 -4.77 8.18
N SER A 71 14.86 -4.27 7.05
CA SER A 71 15.48 -4.46 5.73
C SER A 71 16.63 -3.50 5.41
N ASN A 72 17.00 -2.61 6.34
CA ASN A 72 18.01 -1.56 6.14
C ASN A 72 17.80 -0.74 4.85
N GLY A 73 16.55 -0.46 4.49
CA GLY A 73 16.18 0.34 3.31
C GLY A 73 16.19 -0.42 1.98
N SER A 74 16.34 -1.75 2.01
CA SER A 74 16.22 -2.59 0.80
C SER A 74 14.77 -2.96 0.46
N PHE A 75 13.82 -2.71 1.37
CA PHE A 75 12.40 -2.99 1.17
C PHE A 75 11.51 -1.88 1.76
N ASP A 76 10.55 -1.40 0.98
CA ASP A 76 9.58 -0.37 1.35
C ASP A 76 8.15 -0.73 0.88
N LEU A 77 7.14 0.06 1.29
CA LEU A 77 5.73 -0.11 0.90
C LEU A 77 5.26 1.08 0.05
N PHE A 78 4.48 0.83 -1.00
CA PHE A 78 4.06 1.83 -2.00
C PHE A 78 2.59 1.64 -2.37
N PHE A 79 1.68 1.90 -1.45
CA PHE A 79 0.28 1.54 -1.64
C PHE A 79 -0.43 2.47 -2.64
N HIS A 80 -1.20 1.87 -3.55
CA HIS A 80 -2.36 2.54 -4.13
C HIS A 80 -3.38 2.82 -3.03
N ALA A 81 -3.70 4.10 -2.84
CA ALA A 81 -4.64 4.55 -1.83
C ALA A 81 -5.31 5.86 -2.23
N GLY A 82 -6.61 5.94 -2.01
CA GLY A 82 -7.40 7.14 -2.27
C GLY A 82 -7.74 7.37 -3.73
N GLU A 83 -7.66 6.37 -4.60
CA GLU A 83 -8.23 6.36 -5.96
C GLU A 83 -9.76 6.20 -5.89
N THR A 84 -10.42 7.16 -5.24
CA THR A 84 -11.87 7.15 -5.04
C THR A 84 -12.45 8.54 -5.15
N ASN A 85 -13.61 8.64 -5.81
CA ASN A 85 -14.39 9.86 -5.89
C ASN A 85 -15.38 10.01 -4.73
N TRP A 86 -15.43 9.04 -3.82
CA TRP A 86 -16.42 9.02 -2.75
C TRP A 86 -15.92 9.68 -1.47
N SER A 87 -16.81 9.90 -0.51
CA SER A 87 -16.52 10.41 0.83
C SER A 87 -16.57 9.28 1.86
N GLU A 88 -16.18 9.58 3.10
CA GLU A 88 -16.11 8.62 4.20
C GLU A 88 -17.43 7.84 4.41
N ASP A 89 -18.57 8.49 4.19
CA ASP A 89 -19.93 7.96 4.34
C ASP A 89 -20.40 7.05 3.18
N HIS A 90 -19.56 6.82 2.17
CA HIS A 90 -19.88 5.93 1.06
C HIS A 90 -19.98 4.46 1.49
N PRO A 91 -20.84 3.66 0.82
CA PRO A 91 -20.90 2.22 1.07
C PRO A 91 -19.53 1.55 1.08
N LEU A 92 -19.42 0.62 2.03
CA LEU A 92 -18.27 -0.25 2.24
C LEU A 92 -18.04 -1.12 1.00
N SER A 93 -16.88 -1.78 0.95
CA SER A 93 -16.59 -2.75 -0.11
C SER A 93 -17.73 -3.77 -0.26
N ASN A 94 -17.84 -4.40 -1.43
CA ASN A 94 -18.75 -5.52 -1.66
C ASN A 94 -18.47 -6.75 -0.78
N TYR A 95 -17.41 -6.70 0.02
CA TYR A 95 -16.94 -7.77 0.87
C TYR A 95 -17.20 -7.53 2.37
N GLY A 96 -17.86 -6.43 2.72
CA GLY A 96 -18.20 -6.11 4.12
C GLY A 96 -17.00 -5.65 4.95
N ASP A 97 -16.04 -4.98 4.31
CA ASP A 97 -14.95 -4.28 5.00
C ASP A 97 -15.49 -3.28 6.02
N SER A 98 -14.76 -3.02 7.10
CA SER A 98 -15.24 -2.13 8.18
C SER A 98 -15.14 -0.63 7.87
N VAL A 99 -14.39 -0.26 6.83
CA VAL A 99 -14.20 1.11 6.36
C VAL A 99 -14.29 1.15 4.83
N SER A 100 -14.56 2.32 4.26
CA SER A 100 -14.57 2.52 2.81
C SER A 100 -13.15 2.74 2.28
N ALA A 101 -12.98 2.71 0.95
CA ALA A 101 -11.71 2.99 0.28
C ALA A 101 -11.13 4.38 0.63
N PHE A 102 -12.00 5.31 1.06
CA PHE A 102 -11.60 6.65 1.50
C PHE A 102 -10.57 6.62 2.64
N GLU A 103 -10.63 5.63 3.53
CA GLU A 103 -9.70 5.51 4.67
C GLU A 103 -8.35 4.88 4.32
N ASN A 104 -8.17 4.32 3.12
CA ASN A 104 -6.90 3.67 2.75
C ASN A 104 -5.70 4.63 2.78
N ILE A 105 -5.90 5.94 2.56
CA ILE A 105 -4.80 6.92 2.71
C ILE A 105 -4.27 6.91 4.14
N TYR A 106 -5.16 6.88 5.13
CA TYR A 106 -4.77 6.86 6.53
C TYR A 106 -4.01 5.58 6.86
N ASP A 107 -4.52 4.43 6.45
CA ASP A 107 -3.86 3.15 6.70
C ASP A 107 -2.49 3.03 5.98
N ALA A 108 -2.40 3.54 4.74
CA ALA A 108 -1.14 3.57 4.00
C ALA A 108 -0.07 4.41 4.72
N LEU A 109 -0.48 5.54 5.30
CA LEU A 109 0.40 6.41 6.09
C LEU A 109 0.80 5.78 7.43
N VAL A 110 -0.11 5.10 8.11
CA VAL A 110 0.19 4.31 9.33
C VAL A 110 1.22 3.23 9.04
N LEU A 111 1.10 2.54 7.91
CA LEU A 111 2.06 1.54 7.43
C LEU A 111 3.34 2.17 6.84
N ARG A 112 3.52 3.49 6.96
CA ARG A 112 4.68 4.26 6.50
C ARG A 112 5.00 4.00 5.03
N THR A 113 3.98 4.04 4.18
CA THR A 113 4.20 4.01 2.74
C THR A 113 5.13 5.16 2.32
N ARG A 114 6.03 4.89 1.37
CA ARG A 114 6.96 5.90 0.85
C ARG A 114 6.33 6.80 -0.19
N ARG A 115 5.38 6.26 -0.95
CA ARG A 115 4.61 6.96 -1.97
C ARG A 115 3.18 6.44 -1.96
N ILE A 116 2.24 7.32 -2.24
CA ILE A 116 0.82 6.99 -2.40
C ILE A 116 0.51 7.00 -3.89
N GLY A 117 0.08 5.85 -4.43
CA GLY A 117 -0.47 5.79 -5.78
C GLY A 117 -1.81 6.50 -5.85
N HIS A 118 -1.97 7.41 -6.81
CA HIS A 118 -3.13 8.27 -7.06
C HIS A 118 -3.38 9.36 -6.01
N GLY A 119 -3.86 8.98 -4.81
CA GLY A 119 -4.23 9.94 -3.76
C GLY A 119 -5.33 10.92 -4.12
N LEU A 120 -6.28 10.59 -5.01
CA LEU A 120 -7.36 11.48 -5.45
C LEU A 120 -8.20 12.03 -4.28
N SER A 121 -8.50 11.20 -3.29
CA SER A 121 -9.30 11.60 -2.13
C SER A 121 -8.55 12.51 -1.15
N LEU A 122 -7.24 12.75 -1.32
CA LEU A 122 -6.48 13.74 -0.53
C LEU A 122 -7.04 15.15 -0.67
N ALA A 123 -7.62 15.49 -1.82
CA ALA A 123 -8.28 16.79 -2.02
C ALA A 123 -9.42 17.04 -1.01
N LYS A 124 -9.97 15.97 -0.42
CA LYS A 124 -11.02 16.00 0.61
C LYS A 124 -10.48 15.79 2.03
N ARG A 125 -9.17 15.60 2.19
CA ARG A 125 -8.48 15.33 3.47
C ARG A 125 -7.38 16.37 3.75
N PRO A 126 -7.75 17.65 3.95
CA PRO A 126 -6.77 18.71 4.17
C PRO A 126 -5.93 18.50 5.44
N ASP A 127 -6.47 17.78 6.41
CA ASP A 127 -5.83 17.35 7.66
C ASP A 127 -4.60 16.46 7.43
N MET A 128 -4.52 15.76 6.29
CA MET A 128 -3.45 14.81 6.01
C MET A 128 -2.27 15.42 5.26
N PHE A 129 -2.42 16.60 4.65
CA PHE A 129 -1.35 17.22 3.86
C PHE A 129 -0.11 17.56 4.68
N GLU A 130 -0.29 18.04 5.91
CA GLU A 130 0.84 18.33 6.80
C GLU A 130 1.62 17.06 7.12
N TYR A 131 0.91 15.99 7.47
CA TYR A 131 1.52 14.68 7.76
C TYR A 131 2.31 14.12 6.58
N ILE A 132 1.74 14.19 5.37
CA ILE A 132 2.38 13.76 4.12
C ILE A 132 3.65 14.57 3.84
N ARG A 133 3.57 15.89 4.00
CA ARG A 133 4.70 16.81 3.76
C ARG A 133 5.83 16.56 4.75
N GLU A 134 5.52 16.47 6.04
CA GLU A 134 6.50 16.23 7.11
C GLU A 134 7.25 14.90 6.92
N ARG A 135 6.54 13.87 6.45
CA ARG A 135 7.11 12.54 6.22
C ARG A 135 7.69 12.35 4.84
N GLN A 136 7.63 13.38 4.00
CA GLN A 136 8.15 13.37 2.64
C GLN A 136 7.57 12.21 1.80
N VAL A 137 6.28 11.93 1.99
CA VAL A 137 5.56 10.92 1.21
C VAL A 137 5.18 11.53 -0.13
N ALA A 138 5.65 10.95 -1.23
CA ALA A 138 5.27 11.41 -2.56
C ALA A 138 3.87 10.92 -2.94
N ILE A 139 3.22 11.63 -3.85
CA ILE A 139 1.96 11.21 -4.47
C ILE A 139 2.27 10.97 -5.95
N GLU A 140 1.80 9.85 -6.50
CA GLU A 140 2.03 9.41 -7.89
C GLU A 140 0.78 9.55 -8.76
#